data_AF-M0ISQ6-F1
#
_entry.id   AF-M0ISQ6-F1
#
_cell.length_a   1.000
_cell.length_b   1.000
_cell.length_c   1.000
_cell.angle_alpha   90.00
_cell.angle_beta   90.00
_cell.angle_gamma   90.00
#
_symmetry.space_group_name_H-M   'P 1'
#
loop_
_entity.id
_entity.type
_entity.pdbx_description
1 polymer ?
#
loop_
_entity_poly.entity_id
_entity_poly.type
_entity_poly.pdbx_seq_one_letter_code
_entity_poly.pdbx_strand_id
1 'polypeptide(L)'
;MQARPYPSKSGKRLWLSHAEQEKLLSLVEDEYPRRRIALDLALHGLRSDEVRNVKPRHFQPLDDNGKWRLTIPDGKTGTRDVPAELPRSRAGPYNLESDGTSRLPIN
;
A
#
# COMPACT_ATOMS: atom_id res chain seq x y z
N MET A 1 1.50 -17.31 -13.80
CA MET A 1 0.30 -16.77 -14.45
C MET A 1 0.70 -16.46 -15.88
N GLN A 2 0.50 -17.41 -16.81
CA GLN A 2 0.70 -17.17 -18.24
C GLN A 2 -0.60 -16.56 -18.76
N ALA A 3 -0.60 -15.26 -19.05
CA ALA A 3 -1.71 -14.63 -19.77
C ALA A 3 -1.71 -15.16 -21.21
N ARG A 4 -2.87 -15.59 -21.72
CA ARG A 4 -3.01 -16.01 -23.13
C ARG A 4 -2.55 -14.87 -24.05
N PRO A 5 -1.83 -15.16 -25.14
CA PRO A 5 -1.35 -14.14 -26.05
C PRO A 5 -2.54 -13.44 -26.72
N TYR A 6 -2.60 -12.11 -26.58
CA TYR A 6 -3.55 -11.29 -27.32
C TYR A 6 -3.11 -11.25 -28.79
N PRO A 7 -3.93 -11.70 -29.77
CA PRO A 7 -3.47 -11.98 -31.13
C PRO A 7 -2.94 -10.76 -31.92
N SER A 8 -3.13 -9.54 -31.44
CA SER A 8 -2.92 -8.31 -32.21
C SER A 8 -2.14 -7.19 -31.50
N LYS A 9 -1.52 -7.43 -30.34
CA LYS A 9 -0.91 -6.33 -29.55
C LYS A 9 0.61 -6.22 -29.68
N SER A 10 1.09 -4.99 -29.85
CA SER A 10 2.50 -4.56 -29.94
C SER A 10 3.35 -4.80 -28.67
N GLY A 11 2.94 -5.69 -27.76
CA GLY A 11 3.61 -5.96 -26.48
C GLY A 11 3.56 -4.84 -25.44
N LYS A 12 2.89 -3.71 -25.74
CA LYS A 12 2.86 -2.55 -24.84
C LYS A 12 1.97 -2.82 -23.62
N ARG A 13 2.55 -2.61 -22.44
CA ARG A 13 1.81 -2.65 -21.17
C ARG A 13 1.01 -1.35 -21.02
N LEU A 14 -0.27 -1.47 -20.68
CA LEU A 14 -1.15 -0.33 -20.39
C LEU A 14 -1.04 0.00 -18.92
N TRP A 15 -0.57 1.21 -18.61
CA TRP A 15 -0.38 1.70 -17.24
C TRP A 15 -1.24 2.96 -17.10
N LEU A 16 -1.78 3.18 -15.91
CA LEU A 16 -2.48 4.42 -15.59
C LEU A 16 -1.45 5.54 -15.48
N SER A 17 -1.72 6.68 -16.10
CA SER A 17 -1.02 7.93 -15.83
C SER A 17 -1.26 8.40 -14.40
N HIS A 18 -0.41 9.27 -13.87
CA HIS A 18 -0.53 9.76 -12.50
C HIS A 18 -1.90 10.41 -12.22
N ALA A 19 -2.42 11.23 -13.15
CA ALA A 19 -3.73 11.84 -13.03
C ALA A 19 -4.88 10.80 -13.01
N GLU A 20 -4.76 9.71 -13.77
CA GLU A 20 -5.74 8.62 -13.75
C GLU A 20 -5.68 7.82 -12.44
N GLN A 21 -4.49 7.68 -11.84
CA GLN A 21 -4.31 7.05 -10.54
C GLN A 21 -4.97 7.89 -9.43
N GLU A 22 -4.77 9.20 -9.42
CA GLU A 22 -5.44 10.10 -8.47
C GLU A 22 -6.96 10.04 -8.62
N LYS A 23 -7.46 10.04 -9.87
CA LYS A 23 -8.89 9.88 -10.16
C LYS A 23 -9.43 8.52 -9.69
N LEU A 24 -8.66 7.44 -9.86
CA LEU A 24 -9.05 6.14 -9.33
C LEU A 24 -9.18 6.17 -7.81
N LEU A 25 -8.22 6.78 -7.12
CA LEU A 25 -8.23 6.92 -5.66
C LEU A 25 -9.34 7.84 -5.17
N SER A 26 -9.76 8.85 -5.94
CA SER A 26 -10.87 9.74 -5.54
C SER A 26 -12.25 9.09 -5.65
N LEU A 27 -12.38 8.02 -6.43
CA LEU A 27 -13.63 7.23 -6.54
C LEU A 27 -13.82 6.24 -5.38
N VAL A 28 -12.79 6.01 -4.57
CA VAL A 28 -12.89 5.12 -3.41
C VAL A 28 -13.55 5.90 -2.29
N GLU A 29 -14.79 5.51 -1.97
CA GLU A 29 -15.55 6.07 -0.86
C GLU A 29 -14.79 5.98 0.47
N ASP A 30 -14.87 7.06 1.25
CA ASP A 30 -14.19 7.17 2.55
C ASP A 30 -14.67 6.14 3.58
N GLU A 31 -15.85 5.54 3.37
CA GLU A 31 -16.41 4.46 4.19
C GLU A 31 -15.53 3.18 4.17
N TYR A 32 -14.67 3.02 3.14
CA TYR A 32 -13.80 1.86 2.98
C TYR A 32 -12.31 2.21 2.99
N PRO A 33 -11.75 2.68 4.14
CA PRO A 33 -10.36 3.14 4.22
C PRO A 33 -9.37 2.02 3.87
N ARG A 34 -9.70 0.75 4.20
CA ARG A 34 -8.86 -0.41 3.84
C ARG A 34 -8.76 -0.63 2.33
N ARG A 35 -9.83 -0.35 1.56
CA ARG A 35 -9.81 -0.46 0.09
C ARG A 35 -8.92 0.62 -0.52
N ARG A 36 -9.02 1.84 0.01
CA ARG A 36 -8.17 2.97 -0.41
C ARG A 36 -6.70 2.64 -0.22
N ILE A 37 -6.32 2.19 0.98
CA ILE A 37 -4.93 1.80 1.30
C ILE A 37 -4.47 0.65 0.40
N ALA A 38 -5.29 -0.37 0.19
CA ALA A 38 -4.93 -1.49 -0.68
C ALA A 38 -4.68 -1.07 -2.14
N LEU A 39 -5.52 -0.16 -2.67
CA LEU A 39 -5.34 0.40 -4.01
C LEU A 39 -4.10 1.26 -4.10
N ASP A 40 -3.87 2.12 -3.11
CA ASP A 40 -2.68 2.96 -3.04
C ASP A 40 -1.39 2.11 -3.05
N LEU A 41 -1.34 1.06 -2.22
CA LEU A 41 -0.22 0.10 -2.22
C LEU A 41 -0.05 -0.61 -3.56
N ALA A 42 -1.14 -1.01 -4.22
CA ALA A 42 -1.06 -1.65 -5.53
C ALA A 42 -0.52 -0.70 -6.62
N LEU A 43 -0.86 0.59 -6.56
CA LEU A 43 -0.35 1.62 -7.47
C LEU A 43 1.16 1.86 -7.29
N HIS A 44 1.70 1.57 -6.10
CA HIS A 44 3.13 1.57 -5.81
C HIS A 44 3.86 0.26 -6.21
N GLY A 45 3.19 -0.61 -6.98
CA GLY A 45 3.83 -1.79 -7.58
C GLY A 45 3.88 -3.01 -6.66
N LEU A 46 3.08 -3.02 -5.59
CA LEU A 46 2.84 -4.24 -4.82
C LEU A 46 1.91 -5.17 -5.59
N ARG A 47 2.23 -6.45 -5.55
CA ARG A 47 1.35 -7.50 -6.08
C ARG A 47 0.17 -7.70 -5.15
N SER A 48 -0.95 -8.18 -5.68
CA SER A 48 -2.18 -8.37 -4.90
C SER A 48 -2.01 -9.30 -3.69
N ASP A 49 -1.10 -10.28 -3.76
CA ASP A 49 -0.72 -11.14 -2.65
C ASP A 49 0.14 -10.41 -1.60
N GLU A 50 1.08 -9.57 -2.04
CA GLU A 50 1.91 -8.76 -1.15
C GLU A 50 1.07 -7.75 -0.36
N VAL A 51 0.09 -7.08 -1.00
CA VAL A 51 -0.80 -6.09 -0.37
C VAL A 51 -1.52 -6.69 0.85
N ARG A 52 -1.96 -7.94 0.78
CA ARG A 52 -2.67 -8.62 1.88
C ARG A 52 -1.79 -8.88 3.10
N ASN A 53 -0.48 -8.95 2.91
CA ASN A 53 0.49 -9.30 3.94
C ASN A 53 1.19 -8.08 4.54
N VAL A 54 0.91 -6.87 4.03
CA VAL A 54 1.46 -5.63 4.59
C VAL A 54 0.89 -5.38 6.00
N LYS A 55 1.77 -5.01 6.92
CA LYS A 55 1.45 -4.65 8.30
C LYS A 55 2.13 -3.32 8.64
N PRO A 56 1.61 -2.53 9.59
CA PRO A 56 2.22 -1.24 9.94
C PRO A 56 3.69 -1.34 10.35
N ARG A 57 4.07 -2.42 11.06
CA ARG A 57 5.47 -2.70 11.45
C ARG A 57 6.46 -2.90 10.29
N HIS A 58 5.95 -3.05 9.07
CA HIS A 58 6.76 -3.18 7.86
C HIS A 58 7.17 -1.81 7.29
N PHE A 59 6.54 -0.72 7.75
CA PHE A 59 6.97 0.64 7.44
C PHE A 59 8.06 1.07 8.40
N GLN A 60 9.18 1.53 7.86
CA GLN A 60 10.31 2.00 8.64
C GLN A 60 10.80 3.33 8.06
N PRO A 61 11.19 4.30 8.90
CA PRO A 61 11.87 5.49 8.43
C PRO A 61 13.20 5.07 7.79
N LEU A 62 13.49 5.63 6.61
CA LEU A 62 14.76 5.47 5.93
C LEU A 62 15.74 6.57 6.35
N ASP A 63 15.24 7.77 6.63
CA ASP A 63 15.99 8.91 7.13
C ASP A 63 15.13 9.80 8.04
N ASP A 64 15.79 10.74 8.74
CA ASP A 64 15.13 11.76 9.58
C ASP A 64 14.38 12.82 8.74
N ASN A 65 14.54 12.79 7.42
CA ASN A 65 13.91 13.73 6.48
C ASN A 65 12.53 13.27 6.01
N GLY A 66 11.94 12.28 6.68
CA GLY A 66 10.60 11.80 6.42
C GLY A 66 10.48 10.88 5.21
N LYS A 67 11.58 10.28 4.73
CA LYS A 67 11.49 9.18 3.76
C LYS A 67 11.18 7.89 4.48
N TRP A 68 10.28 7.11 3.90
CA TRP A 68 9.88 5.81 4.44
C TRP A 68 10.25 4.70 3.47
N ARG A 69 10.53 3.54 4.05
CA ARG A 69 10.63 2.27 3.32
C ARG A 69 9.55 1.32 3.80
N LEU A 70 9.04 0.53 2.87
CA LEU A 70 8.16 -0.59 3.16
C LEU A 70 8.91 -1.89 2.87
N THR A 71 9.13 -2.69 3.92
CA THR A 71 9.76 -4.01 3.80
C THR A 71 8.71 -5.09 3.60
N ILE A 72 8.71 -5.73 2.43
CA ILE A 72 7.75 -6.80 2.10
C ILE A 72 8.39 -8.13 2.49
N PRO A 73 7.90 -8.83 3.53
CA PRO A 73 8.61 -9.97 4.13
C PRO A 73 8.56 -11.25 3.29
N ASP A 74 7.58 -11.40 2.40
CA ASP A 74 7.29 -12.70 1.77
C ASP A 74 6.88 -12.54 0.30
N GLY A 75 7.85 -12.16 -0.53
CA GLY A 75 7.73 -12.20 -1.98
C GLY A 75 8.18 -13.55 -2.53
N LYS A 76 7.76 -13.88 -3.77
CA LYS A 76 8.24 -15.09 -4.50
C LYS A 76 9.76 -15.21 -4.62
N THR A 77 10.49 -14.13 -4.36
CA THR A 77 11.96 -14.03 -4.47
C THR A 77 12.60 -13.66 -3.12
N GLY A 78 11.88 -13.82 -2.00
CA GLY A 78 12.32 -13.39 -0.67
C GLY A 78 11.90 -11.95 -0.33
N THR A 79 12.50 -11.40 0.73
CA THR A 79 12.23 -10.06 1.24
C THR A 79 12.69 -8.99 0.25
N ARG A 80 11.85 -7.96 0.02
CA ARG A 80 12.24 -6.78 -0.78
C ARG A 80 11.79 -5.48 -0.12
N ASP A 81 12.61 -4.45 -0.25
CA ASP A 81 12.30 -3.09 0.18
C ASP A 81 11.77 -2.27 -1.00
N VAL A 82 10.72 -1.48 -0.75
CA VAL A 82 10.22 -0.49 -1.71
C VAL A 82 10.18 0.89 -1.06
N PRO A 83 10.53 1.96 -1.81
CA PRO A 83 10.34 3.32 -1.32
C PRO A 83 8.84 3.55 -1.13
N ALA A 84 8.48 4.19 -0.01
CA ALA A 84 7.10 4.50 0.33
C ALA A 84 7.00 5.95 0.78
N GLU A 85 5.88 6.59 0.43
CA GLU A 85 5.43 7.78 1.12
C GLU A 85 4.46 7.34 2.22
N LEU A 86 4.45 8.04 3.36
CA LEU A 86 3.34 7.87 4.31
C LEU A 86 2.05 8.21 3.57
N PRO A 87 1.03 7.33 3.56
CA PRO A 87 -0.23 7.63 2.92
C PRO A 87 -0.77 8.90 3.57
N ARG A 88 -0.87 9.98 2.78
CA ARG A 88 -1.44 11.26 3.22
C ARG A 88 -2.92 11.03 3.49
N SER A 89 -3.28 10.60 4.70
CA SER A 89 -4.66 10.73 5.14
C SER A 89 -4.92 12.25 5.23
N ARG A 90 -6.08 12.69 4.75
CA ARG A 90 -6.54 14.07 4.98
C ARG A 90 -6.98 14.32 6.44
N ALA A 91 -6.60 13.43 7.36
CA ALA A 91 -6.92 13.51 8.78
C ALA A 91 -5.83 12.80 9.58
N GLY A 92 -4.82 13.56 10.01
CA GLY A 92 -3.95 13.25 11.14
C GLY A 92 -3.04 12.01 11.02
N PRO A 93 -1.96 11.96 11.83
CA PRO A 93 -1.08 10.81 11.86
C PRO A 93 -1.91 9.60 12.29
N TYR A 94 -1.74 8.48 11.59
CA TYR A 94 -2.23 7.20 12.11
C TYR A 94 -1.68 7.07 13.54
N ASN A 95 -2.56 7.15 14.54
CA ASN A 95 -2.24 6.80 15.91
C ASN A 95 -1.82 5.32 15.89
N LEU A 96 -0.53 5.10 15.67
CA LEU A 96 0.19 3.90 16.01
C LEU A 96 0.43 3.90 17.52
N GLU A 97 -0.65 4.11 18.30
CA GLU A 97 -0.59 3.81 19.71
C GLU A 97 -0.61 2.28 19.83
N SER A 98 0.52 1.80 20.31
CA SER A 98 0.76 0.49 20.88
C SER A 98 -0.47 -0.12 21.52
N ASP A 99 -1.16 -1.02 20.82
CA ASP A 99 -2.17 -1.87 21.45
C ASP A 99 -1.47 -3.06 22.11
N GLY A 100 -0.74 -2.72 23.16
CA GLY A 100 -0.40 -3.59 24.27
C GLY A 100 -1.20 -3.11 25.47
N THR A 101 -2.03 -4.00 26.01
CA THR A 101 -2.72 -3.92 27.31
C THR A 101 -4.11 -3.25 27.30
N SER A 102 -5.11 -4.07 26.97
CA SER A 102 -6.45 -4.00 27.56
C SER A 102 -6.36 -3.93 29.09
N ARG A 103 -6.76 -2.79 29.67
CA ARG A 103 -7.43 -2.69 30.98
C ARG A 103 -8.33 -1.46 30.99
N LEU A 104 -9.63 -1.68 30.77
CA LEU A 104 -10.67 -0.75 31.22
C LEU A 104 -10.69 -0.78 32.76
N PRO A 105 -10.69 0.36 33.47
CA PRO A 105 -11.15 0.36 34.85
C PRO A 105 -12.69 0.26 34.84
N ILE A 106 -13.16 -0.69 35.63
CA ILE A 106 -14.57 -0.82 36.01
C ILE A 106 -14.78 0.10 37.21
N ASN A 107 -15.91 0.80 37.21
CA ASN A 107 -16.47 1.80 38.14
C ASN A 107 -16.16 3.27 37.84
#